data_AF-Q4TE97-F1
#
_entry.id   AF-Q4TE97-F1
#
_cell.length_a   1.000
_cell.length_b   1.000
_cell.length_c   1.000
_cell.angle_alpha   90.00
_cell.angle_beta   90.00
_cell.angle_gamma   90.00
#
_symmetry.space_group_name_H-M   'P 1'
#
loop_
_entity.id
_entity.type
_entity.pdbx_description
1 polymer ?
#
loop_
_entity_poly.entity_id
_entity_poly.type
_entity_poly.pdbx_seq_one_letter_code
_entity_poly.pdbx_strand_id
1 'polypeptide(L)'
;VAPAPALSARRLRFNQFASVEYQQEPYMTPRDFLFSVMLEKVDRKLQKRVLTKKDVDQMLASSARVRPGSELFRTLGDNGLVSYTEYLFLLTILTKPHTGFHIAFKMLDVDGNEHVDKKEFLKVR
;
A
#
# COMPACT_ATOMS: atom_id res chain seq x y z
N VAL A 1 26.97 9.98 18.33
CA VAL A 1 25.76 9.29 17.81
C VAL A 1 25.45 9.93 16.47
N ALA A 2 25.53 9.18 15.36
CA ALA A 2 25.17 9.72 14.05
C ALA A 2 23.65 10.03 14.04
N PRO A 3 23.21 11.16 13.45
CA PRO A 3 21.79 11.46 13.33
C PRO A 3 21.10 10.39 12.48
N ALA A 4 19.90 9.95 12.89
CA ALA A 4 19.10 9.03 12.10
C ALA A 4 18.87 9.62 10.69
N PRO A 5 18.96 8.82 9.62
CA PRO A 5 18.78 9.32 8.26
C PRO A 5 17.41 9.96 8.12
N ALA A 6 17.36 11.14 7.49
CA ALA A 6 16.12 11.86 7.24
C ALA A 6 15.17 11.00 6.38
N LEU A 7 13.92 10.86 6.84
CA LEU A 7 12.91 10.11 6.09
C LEU A 7 12.62 10.81 4.75
N SER A 8 12.42 10.03 3.68
CA SER A 8 12.01 10.57 2.38
C SER A 8 10.64 11.27 2.49
N ALA A 9 10.36 12.26 1.65
CA ALA A 9 9.06 12.95 1.63
C ALA A 9 7.88 11.97 1.47
N ARG A 10 8.07 10.91 0.67
CA ARG A 10 7.06 9.85 0.50
C ARG A 10 6.88 9.02 1.77
N ARG A 11 7.95 8.69 2.49
CA ARG A 11 7.85 7.97 3.78
C ARG A 11 7.21 8.83 4.86
N LEU A 12 7.50 10.13 4.87
CA LEU A 12 6.84 11.07 5.78
C LEU A 12 5.33 11.13 5.51
N ARG A 13 4.94 11.27 4.23
CA ARG A 13 3.53 11.27 3.82
C ARG A 13 2.84 9.95 4.17
N PHE A 14 3.49 8.81 3.91
CA PHE A 14 2.98 7.51 4.32
C PHE A 14 2.73 7.44 5.83
N ASN A 15 3.73 7.79 6.65
CA ASN A 15 3.62 7.76 8.11
C ASN A 15 2.55 8.71 8.67
N GLN A 16 2.28 9.81 7.97
CA GLN A 16 1.26 10.78 8.36
C GLN A 16 -0.16 10.24 8.20
N PHE A 17 -0.41 9.43 7.18
CA PHE A 17 -1.74 8.89 6.86
C PHE A 17 -1.94 7.44 7.33
N ALA A 18 -0.87 6.69 7.61
CA ALA A 18 -0.95 5.34 8.15
C ALA A 18 -1.68 5.30 9.50
N SER A 19 -2.87 4.67 9.51
CA SER A 19 -3.74 4.60 10.70
C SER A 19 -3.59 3.32 11.52
N VAL A 20 -2.83 2.33 11.04
CA VAL A 20 -2.67 1.03 11.71
C VAL A 20 -1.21 0.64 11.85
N GLU A 21 -0.91 -0.18 12.85
CA GLU A 21 0.43 -0.72 13.11
C GLU A 21 0.33 -2.22 13.38
N TYR A 22 1.22 -3.02 12.79
CA TYR A 22 1.33 -4.44 13.05
C TYR A 22 2.80 -4.82 13.17
N GLN A 23 3.18 -5.51 14.24
CA GLN A 23 4.57 -5.86 14.52
C GLN A 23 5.53 -4.65 14.47
N GLN A 24 5.11 -3.51 15.03
CA GLN A 24 5.86 -2.24 15.04
C GLN A 24 6.09 -1.60 13.66
N GLU A 25 5.52 -2.14 12.58
CA GLU A 25 5.56 -1.52 11.26
C GLU A 25 4.21 -0.82 10.96
N PRO A 26 4.23 0.46 10.53
CA PRO A 26 3.02 1.16 10.10
C PRO A 26 2.47 0.64 8.77
N TYR A 27 1.15 0.53 8.68
CA TYR A 27 0.42 0.22 7.45
C TYR A 27 -0.68 1.27 7.21
N MET A 28 -1.05 1.41 5.95
CA MET A 28 -2.24 2.14 5.52
C MET A 28 -3.40 1.18 5.31
N THR A 29 -4.61 1.63 5.58
CA THR A 29 -5.80 0.99 4.99
C THR A 29 -6.03 1.48 3.54
N PRO A 30 -6.86 0.81 2.74
CA PRO A 30 -7.30 1.33 1.45
C PRO A 30 -7.91 2.74 1.55
N ARG A 31 -8.63 3.05 2.63
CA ARG A 31 -9.11 4.41 2.90
C ARG A 31 -7.96 5.39 3.13
N ASP A 32 -6.98 5.03 3.95
CA ASP A 32 -5.80 5.88 4.20
C ASP A 32 -5.06 6.18 2.90
N PHE A 33 -4.92 5.18 2.02
CA PHE A 33 -4.32 5.37 0.70
C PHE A 33 -5.06 6.42 -0.12
N LEU A 34 -6.40 6.30 -0.25
CA LEU A 34 -7.22 7.27 -0.98
C LEU A 34 -7.04 8.69 -0.43
N PHE A 35 -7.10 8.85 0.89
CA PHE A 35 -6.90 10.15 1.54
C PHE A 35 -5.48 10.68 1.35
N SER A 36 -4.46 9.81 1.37
CA SER A 36 -3.08 10.21 1.14
C SER A 36 -2.84 10.75 -0.28
N VAL A 37 -3.68 10.39 -1.25
CA VAL A 37 -3.62 10.88 -2.62
C VAL A 37 -4.46 12.15 -2.78
N MET A 38 -5.65 12.19 -2.17
CA MET A 38 -6.63 13.25 -2.37
C MET A 38 -6.43 14.48 -1.47
N LEU A 39 -5.93 14.29 -0.25
CA LEU A 39 -5.88 15.34 0.77
C LEU A 39 -4.45 15.84 0.96
N GLU A 40 -4.29 17.15 1.15
CA GLU A 40 -2.98 17.73 1.47
C GLU A 40 -2.56 17.47 2.92
N LYS A 41 -3.52 17.49 3.85
CA LYS A 41 -3.30 17.34 5.28
C LYS A 41 -4.31 16.37 5.87
N VAL A 42 -3.95 15.80 7.01
CA VAL A 42 -4.87 15.01 7.84
C VAL A 42 -5.49 15.96 8.85
N ASP A 43 -6.82 16.15 8.80
CA ASP A 43 -7.52 17.11 9.66
C ASP A 43 -7.45 16.75 11.15
N ARG A 44 -7.19 15.48 11.48
CA ARG A 44 -7.01 14.99 12.86
C ARG A 44 -5.89 13.96 12.89
N LYS A 45 -5.01 14.01 13.90
CA LYS A 45 -4.07 12.90 14.13
C LYS A 45 -4.87 11.61 14.34
N LEU A 46 -4.87 10.73 13.35
CA LEU A 46 -5.46 9.40 13.45
C LEU A 46 -4.75 8.68 14.60
N GLN A 47 -5.52 8.26 15.61
CA GLN A 47 -4.98 7.37 16.64
C GLN A 47 -4.60 6.06 15.96
N LYS A 48 -3.32 5.70 16.03
CA LYS A 48 -2.85 4.47 15.41
C LYS A 48 -3.43 3.27 16.15
N ARG A 49 -4.16 2.42 15.42
CA ARG A 49 -4.66 1.15 15.96
C ARG A 49 -3.58 0.08 15.81
N VAL A 50 -3.11 -0.45 16.94
CA VAL A 50 -2.21 -1.61 16.94
C VAL A 50 -3.04 -2.87 16.67
N LEU A 51 -2.68 -3.61 15.64
CA LEU A 51 -3.37 -4.82 15.19
C LEU A 51 -2.77 -6.05 15.85
N THR A 52 -3.64 -6.99 16.19
CA THR A 52 -3.26 -8.36 16.52
C THR A 52 -3.16 -9.20 15.24
N LYS A 53 -2.52 -10.37 15.34
CA LYS A 53 -2.50 -11.32 14.21
C LYS A 53 -3.91 -11.71 13.75
N LYS A 54 -4.85 -11.87 14.67
CA LYS A 54 -6.25 -12.18 14.36
C LYS A 54 -6.91 -11.06 13.53
N ASP A 55 -6.63 -9.80 13.85
CA ASP A 55 -7.15 -8.66 13.09
C ASP A 55 -6.61 -8.68 11.65
N VAL A 56 -5.31 -8.94 11.49
CA VAL A 56 -4.66 -9.07 10.17
C VAL A 56 -5.28 -10.22 9.37
N ASP A 57 -5.40 -11.40 9.97
CA ASP A 57 -5.99 -12.58 9.32
C ASP A 57 -7.45 -12.33 8.90
N GLN A 58 -8.22 -11.62 9.73
CA GLN A 58 -9.60 -11.24 9.39
C GLN A 58 -9.64 -10.25 8.22
N MET A 59 -8.78 -9.23 8.22
CA MET A 59 -8.70 -8.24 7.13
C MET A 59 -8.31 -8.91 5.80
N LEU A 60 -7.36 -9.86 5.82
CA LEU A 60 -6.97 -10.66 4.64
C LEU A 60 -8.11 -11.55 4.15
N ALA A 61 -8.84 -12.21 5.06
CA ALA A 61 -9.98 -13.04 4.71
C ALA A 61 -11.14 -12.23 4.11
N SER A 62 -11.34 -11.00 4.57
CA SER A 62 -12.29 -10.06 4.00
C SER A 62 -11.87 -9.60 2.61
N SER A 63 -10.60 -9.21 2.42
CA SER A 63 -10.12 -8.71 1.13
C SER A 63 -10.17 -9.76 0.02
N ALA A 64 -9.95 -11.04 0.35
CA ALA A 64 -10.03 -12.14 -0.60
C ALA A 64 -11.43 -12.37 -1.19
N ARG A 65 -12.49 -11.84 -0.56
CA ARG A 65 -13.89 -12.02 -1.00
C ARG A 65 -14.42 -10.84 -1.81
N VAL A 66 -13.69 -9.72 -1.86
CA VAL A 66 -14.15 -8.51 -2.54
C VAL A 66 -14.05 -8.68 -4.05
N ARG A 67 -15.11 -8.29 -4.77
CA ARG A 67 -15.11 -8.34 -6.23
C ARG A 67 -14.17 -7.25 -6.78
N PRO A 68 -13.32 -7.59 -7.77
CA PRO A 68 -12.49 -6.59 -8.43
C PRO A 68 -13.37 -5.59 -9.18
N GLY A 69 -12.96 -4.33 -9.20
CA GLY A 69 -13.67 -3.25 -9.88
C GLY A 69 -13.12 -1.87 -9.52
N SER A 70 -13.67 -0.81 -10.14
CA SER A 70 -13.24 0.57 -9.91
C SER A 70 -13.46 1.04 -8.45
N GLU A 71 -14.40 0.40 -7.74
CA GLU A 71 -14.75 0.73 -6.37
C GLU A 71 -13.97 -0.08 -5.32
N LEU A 72 -13.02 -0.93 -5.72
CA LEU A 72 -12.31 -1.88 -4.84
C LEU A 72 -11.81 -1.24 -3.53
N PHE A 73 -11.09 -0.11 -3.61
CA PHE A 73 -10.54 0.56 -2.43
C PHE A 73 -11.64 1.16 -1.54
N ARG A 74 -12.73 1.66 -2.14
CA ARG A 74 -13.88 2.20 -1.39
C ARG A 74 -14.66 1.08 -0.69
N THR A 75 -14.82 -0.07 -1.35
CA THR A 75 -15.47 -1.26 -0.79
C THR A 75 -14.66 -1.87 0.35
N LEU A 76 -13.34 -1.95 0.21
CA LEU A 76 -12.48 -2.44 1.30
C LEU A 76 -12.46 -1.47 2.49
N GLY A 77 -12.41 -0.17 2.23
CA GLY A 77 -12.41 0.87 3.27
C GLY A 77 -11.26 0.66 4.26
N ASP A 78 -11.60 0.33 5.50
CA ASP A 78 -10.65 0.11 6.59
C ASP A 78 -10.22 -1.37 6.74
N ASN A 79 -10.73 -2.27 5.88
CA ASN A 79 -10.51 -3.71 5.90
C ASN A 79 -9.45 -4.16 4.87
N GLY A 80 -8.28 -3.54 4.91
CA GLY A 80 -7.13 -3.95 4.12
C GLY A 80 -5.84 -3.34 4.67
N LEU A 81 -4.71 -3.89 4.27
CA LEU A 81 -3.38 -3.39 4.65
C LEU A 81 -2.59 -3.07 3.41
N VAL A 82 -1.93 -1.92 3.43
CA VAL A 82 -1.04 -1.42 2.39
C VAL A 82 0.27 -1.05 3.08
N SER A 83 1.32 -1.81 2.80
CA SER A 83 2.67 -1.53 3.25
C SER A 83 3.27 -0.31 2.53
N TYR A 84 4.41 0.18 3.01
CA TYR A 84 5.08 1.31 2.37
C TYR A 84 5.53 1.00 0.93
N THR A 85 6.00 -0.22 0.67
CA THR A 85 6.40 -0.65 -0.68
C THR A 85 5.18 -0.70 -1.61
N GLU A 86 4.06 -1.26 -1.13
CA GLU A 86 2.80 -1.29 -1.91
C GLU A 86 2.24 0.11 -2.14
N TYR A 87 2.38 1.02 -1.18
CA TYR A 87 2.06 2.44 -1.35
C TYR A 87 2.83 3.07 -2.51
N LEU A 88 4.15 2.87 -2.57
CA LEU A 88 4.98 3.37 -3.67
C LEU A 88 4.60 2.73 -5.02
N PHE A 89 4.30 1.43 -5.01
CA PHE A 89 3.83 0.71 -6.19
C PHE A 89 2.52 1.31 -6.73
N LEU A 90 1.53 1.53 -5.86
CA LEU A 90 0.24 2.12 -6.24
C LEU A 90 0.40 3.57 -6.74
N LEU A 91 1.23 4.40 -6.10
CA LEU A 91 1.55 5.73 -6.62
C LEU A 91 2.19 5.68 -8.01
N THR A 92 3.03 4.67 -8.26
CA THR A 92 3.63 4.46 -9.58
C THR A 92 2.57 4.10 -10.60
N ILE A 93 1.61 3.24 -10.27
CA ILE A 93 0.47 2.91 -11.15
C ILE A 93 -0.31 4.18 -11.51
N LEU A 94 -0.63 5.04 -10.54
CA LEU A 94 -1.41 6.27 -10.77
C LEU A 94 -0.74 7.27 -11.73
N THR A 95 0.58 7.20 -11.87
CA THR A 95 1.36 8.13 -12.72
C THR A 95 1.82 7.52 -14.04
N LYS A 96 1.49 6.25 -14.30
CA LYS A 96 1.87 5.55 -15.52
C LYS A 96 0.80 5.73 -16.61
N PRO A 97 1.17 6.11 -17.84
CA PRO A 97 0.24 6.06 -18.96
C PRO A 97 -0.11 4.60 -19.29
N HIS A 98 -1.24 4.38 -19.98
CA HIS A 98 -1.68 3.04 -20.36
C HIS A 98 -0.60 2.22 -21.09
N THR A 99 0.16 2.85 -21.98
CA THR A 99 1.27 2.22 -22.72
C THR A 99 2.42 1.78 -21.81
N GLY A 100 2.57 2.43 -20.64
CA GLY A 100 3.60 2.11 -19.65
C GLY A 100 3.29 0.87 -18.81
N PHE A 101 2.04 0.38 -18.79
CA PHE A 101 1.70 -0.81 -18.00
C PHE A 101 2.33 -2.07 -18.53
N HIS A 102 2.39 -2.23 -19.86
CA HIS A 102 3.05 -3.39 -20.48
C HIS A 102 4.55 -3.44 -20.13
N ILE A 103 5.20 -2.28 -20.12
CA ILE A 103 6.61 -2.16 -19.75
C ILE A 103 6.80 -2.50 -18.27
N ALA A 104 5.95 -1.95 -17.39
CA ALA A 104 6.01 -2.24 -15.96
C ALA A 104 5.76 -3.73 -15.65
N PHE A 105 4.84 -4.37 -16.39
CA PHE A 105 4.60 -5.81 -16.28
C PHE A 105 5.85 -6.61 -16.64
N LYS A 106 6.47 -6.32 -17.79
CA LYS A 106 7.74 -6.95 -18.21
C LYS A 106 8.93 -6.70 -17.29
N MET A 107 8.92 -5.59 -16.55
CA MET A 107 9.95 -5.34 -15.53
C MET A 107 9.80 -6.23 -14.30
N LEU A 108 8.58 -6.72 -14.04
CA LEU A 108 8.28 -7.63 -12.92
C LEU A 108 8.43 -9.10 -13.30
N ASP A 109 8.02 -9.47 -14.52
CA ASP A 109 8.18 -10.80 -15.11
C ASP A 109 9.66 -11.04 -15.46
N VAL A 110 10.41 -11.60 -14.51
CA VAL A 110 11.86 -11.79 -14.62
C VAL A 110 12.20 -13.06 -15.40
N ASP A 111 11.35 -14.07 -15.32
CA ASP A 111 11.55 -15.35 -16.02
C ASP A 111 10.94 -15.39 -17.43
N GLY A 112 10.13 -14.40 -17.80
CA GLY A 112 9.56 -14.23 -19.14
C GLY A 112 8.37 -15.13 -19.42
N ASN A 113 7.72 -15.65 -18.38
CA ASN A 113 6.60 -16.59 -18.51
C ASN A 113 5.23 -15.90 -18.74
N GLU A 114 5.22 -14.57 -18.93
CA GLU A 114 4.04 -13.72 -19.12
C GLU A 114 3.09 -13.69 -17.91
N HIS A 115 3.59 -14.04 -16.72
CA HIS A 115 2.90 -13.92 -15.44
C HIS A 115 3.83 -13.22 -14.43
N VAL A 116 3.25 -12.76 -13.32
CA VAL A 116 4.02 -12.24 -12.19
C VAL A 116 3.64 -13.04 -10.97
N ASP A 117 4.57 -13.83 -10.46
CA ASP A 117 4.36 -14.60 -9.25
C ASP A 117 4.65 -13.77 -7.97
N LYS A 118 4.35 -14.36 -6.80
CA LYS A 118 4.59 -13.69 -5.52
C LYS A 118 6.07 -13.34 -5.29
N LYS A 119 6.99 -14.21 -5.71
CA LYS A 119 8.44 -14.00 -5.50
C LYS A 119 8.94 -12.85 -6.36
N GLU A 120 8.45 -12.75 -7.60
CA GLU A 120 8.71 -11.67 -8.52
C GLU A 120 8.18 -10.33 -8.01
N PHE A 121 6.92 -10.31 -7.55
CA PHE A 121 6.34 -9.11 -6.95
C PHE A 121 7.11 -8.62 -5.71
N LEU A 122 7.63 -9.55 -4.89
CA LEU A 122 8.42 -9.20 -3.69
C LEU A 122 9.82 -8.64 -4.00
N LYS A 123 10.29 -8.69 -5.25
CA LYS A 123 11.55 -8.03 -5.65
C LYS A 123 11.40 -6.52 -5.79
N VAL A 124 10.18 -6.00 -5.88
CA VAL A 124 9.91 -4.56 -5.86
C VAL A 124 10.37 -3.99 -4.52
N ARG A 125 11.39 -3.13 -4.53
CA ARG A 125 11.93 -2.43 -3.36
C ARG A 125 11.97 -0.93 -3.61
#